data_AF-A0AAV5LCE7-F1
#
_entry.id   AF-A0AAV5LCE7-F1
#
_cell.length_a   1.000
_cell.length_b   1.000
_cell.length_c   1.000
_cell.angle_alpha   90.00
_cell.angle_beta   90.00
_cell.angle_gamma   90.00
#
_symmetry.space_group_name_H-M   'P 1'
#
loop_
_entity.id
_entity.type
_entity.pdbx_description
1 polymer ?
#
loop_
_entity_poly.entity_id
_entity_poly.type
_entity_poly.pdbx_seq_one_letter_code
_entity_poly.pdbx_strand_id
1 'polypeptide(L)'
;MEIATPPPNTIVQEVLEKKNYRRWSILLKHYLVAQDVWDVIEPRPMTEETDERVWSRKNALALHAIKISCGAKAFDRIEKIDSAKDAWEALLDMQKPQVYYEIAELHEVLSLDITEPYQTGFISLFFFLSKSI
;
A
#
# COMPACT_ATOMS: atom_id res chain seq x y z
N MET A 1 -26.32 24.13 -9.77
CA MET A 1 -25.32 23.15 -9.29
C MET A 1 -24.74 22.47 -10.50
N GLU A 2 -23.49 22.79 -10.83
CA GLU A 2 -22.78 22.18 -11.95
C GLU A 2 -22.16 20.87 -11.45
N ILE A 3 -22.63 19.74 -11.99
CA ILE A 3 -22.10 18.42 -11.63
C ILE A 3 -20.80 18.26 -12.42
N ALA A 4 -19.67 18.46 -11.76
CA ALA A 4 -18.36 18.22 -12.36
C ALA A 4 -18.23 16.73 -12.70
N THR A 5 -18.39 16.39 -13.98
CA THR A 5 -18.11 15.05 -14.49
C THR A 5 -16.61 14.82 -14.46
N PRO A 6 -16.11 13.73 -13.85
CA PRO A 6 -14.69 13.43 -13.88
C PRO A 6 -14.24 13.26 -15.34
N PRO A 7 -13.05 13.76 -15.71
CA PRO A 7 -12.56 13.64 -17.08
C PRO A 7 -12.50 12.16 -17.48
N PRO A 8 -12.86 11.83 -18.74
CA PRO A 8 -13.14 10.46 -19.19
C PRO A 8 -11.95 9.48 -19.18
N ASN A 9 -10.77 9.88 -18.68
CA ASN A 9 -9.52 9.13 -18.77
C ASN A 9 -8.89 8.76 -17.43
N THR A 10 -9.61 8.93 -16.31
CA THR A 10 -9.03 8.60 -15.00
C THR A 10 -9.34 7.15 -14.64
N ILE A 11 -8.29 6.32 -14.52
CA ILE A 11 -8.37 4.90 -14.08
C ILE A 11 -9.15 4.74 -12.77
N VAL A 12 -9.01 5.71 -11.87
CA VAL A 12 -9.77 5.82 -10.63
C VAL A 12 -10.25 7.25 -10.45
N GLN A 13 -11.49 7.44 -10.02
CA GLN A 13 -12.07 8.79 -9.85
C GLN A 13 -11.30 9.62 -8.80
N GLU A 14 -10.58 8.98 -7.89
CA GLU A 14 -9.83 9.62 -6.81
C GLU A 14 -8.34 9.61 -7.08
N VAL A 15 -7.74 10.80 -7.03
CA VAL A 15 -6.28 10.98 -6.99
C VAL A 15 -5.78 10.70 -5.58
N LEU A 16 -4.62 10.06 -5.43
CA LEU A 16 -4.05 9.80 -4.12
C LEU A 16 -3.66 11.10 -3.39
N GLU A 17 -4.14 11.21 -2.17
CA GLU A 17 -3.84 12.24 -1.18
C GLU A 17 -3.54 11.60 0.18
N LYS A 18 -2.98 12.39 1.11
CA LYS A 18 -2.57 11.91 2.45
C LYS A 18 -3.71 11.29 3.26
N LYS A 19 -4.97 11.66 2.99
CA LYS A 19 -6.14 11.24 3.81
C LYS A 19 -7.01 10.17 3.16
N ASN A 20 -6.83 9.89 1.86
CA ASN A 20 -7.71 8.98 1.12
C ASN A 20 -7.02 7.69 0.66
N TYR A 21 -5.78 7.41 1.11
CA TYR A 21 -5.03 6.22 0.68
C TYR A 21 -5.84 4.93 0.74
N ARG A 22 -6.60 4.71 1.83
CA ARG A 22 -7.46 3.52 1.97
C ARG A 22 -8.47 3.39 0.82
N ARG A 23 -9.09 4.49 0.42
CA ARG A 23 -10.12 4.47 -0.63
C ARG A 23 -9.49 4.38 -2.02
N TRP A 24 -8.45 5.17 -2.28
CA TRP A 24 -7.64 5.12 -3.50
C TRP A 24 -7.11 3.71 -3.78
N SER A 25 -6.50 3.07 -2.77
CA SER A 25 -5.88 1.74 -2.92
C SER A 25 -6.91 0.65 -3.23
N ILE A 26 -8.12 0.72 -2.65
CA ILE A 26 -9.21 -0.21 -2.97
C ILE A 26 -9.62 -0.06 -4.44
N LEU A 27 -9.85 1.17 -4.89
CA LEU A 27 -10.27 1.44 -6.27
C LEU A 27 -9.20 1.00 -7.27
N LEU A 28 -7.93 1.32 -7.00
CA LEU A 28 -6.83 0.94 -7.88
C LEU A 28 -6.60 -0.57 -7.88
N LYS A 29 -6.67 -1.23 -6.71
CA LYS A 29 -6.58 -2.70 -6.64
C LYS A 29 -7.67 -3.37 -7.46
N HIS A 30 -8.93 -2.92 -7.37
CA HIS A 30 -10.01 -3.45 -8.20
C HIS A 30 -9.74 -3.28 -9.69
N TYR A 31 -9.25 -2.11 -10.11
CA TYR A 31 -8.86 -1.88 -11.50
C TYR A 31 -7.76 -2.85 -11.95
N LEU A 32 -6.69 -2.99 -11.17
CA LEU A 32 -5.56 -3.86 -11.49
C LEU A 32 -5.94 -5.34 -11.53
N VAL A 33 -6.86 -5.78 -10.65
CA VAL A 33 -7.43 -7.13 -10.69
C VAL A 33 -8.26 -7.33 -11.97
N ALA A 34 -9.09 -6.36 -12.34
CA ALA A 34 -9.88 -6.42 -13.58
C ALA A 34 -9.02 -6.44 -14.85
N GLN A 35 -7.82 -5.86 -14.80
CA GLN A 35 -6.83 -5.90 -15.87
C GLN A 35 -5.93 -7.16 -15.84
N ASP A 36 -6.11 -8.06 -14.87
CA ASP A 36 -5.23 -9.23 -14.62
C ASP A 36 -3.75 -8.87 -14.45
N VAL A 37 -3.45 -7.77 -13.73
CA VAL A 37 -2.06 -7.33 -13.47
C VAL A 37 -1.74 -7.18 -11.98
N TRP A 38 -2.65 -7.52 -11.07
CA TRP A 38 -2.41 -7.40 -9.62
C TRP A 38 -1.34 -8.36 -9.09
N ASP A 39 -1.14 -9.48 -9.77
CA ASP A 39 -0.18 -10.54 -9.44
C ASP A 39 1.28 -10.07 -9.45
N VAL A 40 1.63 -9.00 -10.19
CA VAL A 40 2.98 -8.42 -10.16
C VAL A 40 3.26 -7.63 -8.88
N ILE A 41 2.22 -7.17 -8.18
CA ILE A 41 2.33 -6.45 -6.90
C ILE A 41 2.25 -7.45 -5.74
N GLU A 42 1.25 -8.33 -5.80
CA GLU A 42 0.97 -9.33 -4.77
C GLU A 42 0.82 -10.70 -5.45
N PRO A 43 1.91 -11.48 -5.55
CA PRO A 43 1.90 -12.78 -6.20
C PRO A 43 0.95 -13.75 -5.49
N ARG A 44 0.19 -14.52 -6.27
CA ARG A 44 -0.61 -15.63 -5.73
C ARG A 44 0.31 -16.83 -5.46
N PRO A 45 0.13 -17.56 -4.34
CA PRO A 45 0.75 -18.87 -4.18
C PRO A 45 0.13 -19.80 -5.24
N MET A 46 0.95 -20.53 -6.03
CA MET A 46 0.58 -21.25 -7.28
C MET A 46 0.49 -20.30 -8.51
N THR A 47 1.15 -20.47 -9.67
CA THR A 47 1.84 -21.58 -10.33
C THR A 47 2.62 -21.06 -11.55
N GLU A 48 3.67 -21.78 -11.95
CA GLU A 48 4.47 -21.66 -13.19
C GLU A 48 5.51 -20.53 -13.28
N GLU A 49 6.65 -20.86 -13.91
CA GLU A 49 7.62 -19.91 -14.44
C GLU A 49 6.87 -18.95 -15.36
N THR A 50 6.51 -17.78 -14.83
CA THR A 50 5.85 -16.76 -15.63
C THR A 50 6.86 -16.26 -16.64
N ASP A 51 6.54 -16.37 -17.93
CA ASP A 51 7.35 -15.82 -19.01
C ASP A 51 7.75 -14.38 -18.67
N GLU A 52 9.05 -14.10 -18.63
CA GLU A 52 9.63 -12.81 -18.27
C GLU A 52 9.00 -11.66 -19.08
N ARG A 53 8.65 -11.91 -20.35
CA ARG A 53 7.98 -10.92 -21.20
C ARG A 53 6.56 -10.66 -20.76
N VAL A 54 5.83 -11.69 -20.33
CA VAL A 54 4.47 -11.55 -19.79
C VAL A 54 4.52 -10.76 -18.49
N TRP A 55 5.43 -11.13 -17.58
CA TRP A 55 5.62 -10.40 -16.33
C TRP A 55 5.99 -8.94 -16.57
N SER A 56 6.96 -8.67 -17.46
CA SER A 56 7.41 -7.31 -17.80
C SER A 56 6.26 -6.45 -18.32
N ARG A 57 5.39 -7.00 -19.18
CA ARG A 57 4.21 -6.30 -19.68
C ARG A 57 3.20 -5.98 -18.58
N LYS A 58 2.90 -6.95 -17.72
CA LYS A 58 1.98 -6.75 -16.59
C LYS A 58 2.53 -5.70 -15.61
N ASN A 59 3.82 -5.76 -15.30
CA ASN A 59 4.51 -4.78 -14.45
C ASN A 59 4.42 -3.37 -15.05
N ALA A 60 4.70 -3.20 -16.34
CA ALA A 60 4.60 -1.90 -17.01
C ALA A 60 3.19 -1.31 -16.97
N LEU A 61 2.16 -2.14 -17.19
CA LEU A 61 0.75 -1.72 -17.11
C LEU A 61 0.36 -1.32 -15.68
N ALA A 62 0.74 -2.12 -14.69
CA ALA A 62 0.46 -1.82 -13.29
C ALA A 62 1.17 -0.54 -12.83
N LEU A 63 2.45 -0.37 -13.18
CA LEU A 63 3.23 0.81 -12.85
C LEU A 63 2.64 2.07 -13.50
N HIS A 64 2.21 1.99 -14.76
CA HIS A 64 1.55 3.09 -15.43
C HIS A 64 0.28 3.52 -14.69
N ALA A 65 -0.58 2.57 -14.32
CA ALA A 65 -1.81 2.84 -13.59
C ALA A 65 -1.55 3.49 -12.21
N ILE A 66 -0.51 3.05 -11.49
CA ILE A 66 -0.08 3.67 -10.24
C ILE A 66 0.36 5.12 -10.50
N LYS A 67 1.28 5.34 -11.46
CA LYS A 67 1.86 6.66 -11.73
C LYS A 67 0.80 7.69 -12.13
N ILE A 68 -0.19 7.33 -12.95
CA ILE A 68 -1.22 8.29 -13.38
C ILE A 68 -2.30 8.54 -12.31
N SER A 69 -2.47 7.65 -11.33
CA SER A 69 -3.49 7.79 -10.28
C SER A 69 -2.96 8.39 -8.98
N CYS A 70 -1.64 8.44 -8.79
CA CYS A 70 -1.04 8.81 -7.50
C CYS A 70 -0.94 10.34 -7.25
N GLY A 71 -1.13 11.18 -8.27
CA GLY A 71 -1.00 12.63 -8.15
C GLY A 71 0.45 13.10 -8.00
N ALA A 72 0.70 14.40 -8.16
CA ALA A 72 2.05 14.95 -8.33
C ALA A 72 3.01 14.63 -7.16
N LYS A 73 2.60 14.90 -5.92
CA LYS A 73 3.46 14.69 -4.75
C LYS A 73 3.89 13.22 -4.56
N ALA A 74 2.97 12.30 -4.86
CA ALA A 74 3.25 10.87 -4.75
C ALA A 74 4.08 10.39 -5.96
N PHE A 75 3.81 10.94 -7.14
CA PHE A 75 4.56 10.70 -8.36
C PHE A 75 6.05 11.02 -8.17
N ASP A 76 6.38 12.18 -7.59
CA ASP A 76 7.77 12.59 -7.32
C ASP A 76 8.53 11.55 -6.47
N ARG A 77 7.83 10.82 -5.59
CA ARG A 77 8.43 9.78 -4.75
C ARG A 77 8.75 8.50 -5.54
N ILE A 78 7.94 8.19 -6.55
CA ILE A 78 8.01 6.92 -7.30
C ILE A 78 8.50 7.10 -8.74
N GLU A 79 8.89 8.31 -9.15
CA GLU A 79 9.25 8.67 -10.52
C GLU A 79 10.28 7.69 -11.11
N LYS A 80 11.32 7.40 -10.32
CA LYS A 80 12.46 6.55 -10.69
C LYS A 80 12.29 5.08 -10.34
N ILE A 81 11.10 4.68 -9.88
CA ILE A 81 10.80 3.27 -9.56
C ILE A 81 10.27 2.60 -10.82
N ASP A 82 10.84 1.43 -11.13
CA ASP A 82 10.56 0.63 -12.33
C ASP A 82 9.73 -0.64 -12.03
N SER A 83 9.55 -0.97 -10.76
CA SER A 83 8.71 -2.07 -10.27
C SER A 83 7.39 -1.51 -9.75
N ALA A 84 6.26 -2.05 -10.24
CA ALA A 84 4.94 -1.70 -9.75
C ALA A 84 4.77 -2.04 -8.26
N LYS A 85 5.38 -3.14 -7.82
CA LYS A 85 5.39 -3.56 -6.42
C LYS A 85 6.10 -2.53 -5.54
N ASP A 86 7.32 -2.15 -5.92
CA ASP A 86 8.13 -1.23 -5.13
C ASP A 86 7.49 0.16 -5.10
N ALA A 87 6.84 0.57 -6.21
CA ALA A 87 6.08 1.80 -6.26
C ALA A 87 4.89 1.77 -5.29
N TRP A 88 4.13 0.66 -5.27
CA TRP A 88 3.01 0.46 -4.35
C TRP A 88 3.48 0.51 -2.88
N GLU A 89 4.57 -0.18 -2.55
CA GLU A 89 5.16 -0.22 -1.20
C GLU A 89 5.67 1.17 -0.77
N ALA A 90 6.35 1.90 -1.67
CA ALA A 90 6.80 3.26 -1.40
C ALA A 90 5.63 4.22 -1.08
N LEU A 91 4.50 4.07 -1.78
CA LEU A 91 3.29 4.85 -1.50
C LEU A 91 2.62 4.47 -0.18
N LEU A 92 2.66 3.19 0.21
CA LEU A 92 2.19 2.72 1.51
C LEU A 92 3.05 3.31 2.64
N ASP A 93 4.37 3.33 2.46
CA ASP A 93 5.31 3.89 3.44
C ASP A 93 5.11 5.39 3.66
N MET A 94 4.71 6.14 2.62
CA MET A 94 4.35 7.56 2.76
C MET A 94 3.16 7.79 3.71
N GLN A 95 2.32 6.78 3.94
CA GLN A 95 1.17 6.88 4.84
C GLN A 95 1.51 6.56 6.29
N LYS A 96 2.67 5.93 6.55
CA LYS A 96 3.09 5.63 7.91
C LYS A 96 3.34 6.95 8.65
N PRO A 97 2.72 7.17 9.82
CA PRO A 97 3.03 8.35 10.63
C PRO A 97 4.51 8.30 11.03
N GLN A 98 5.21 9.43 10.89
CA GLN A 98 6.65 9.56 11.12
C GLN A 98 7.10 9.32 12.59
N VAL A 99 6.18 8.96 13.49
CA VAL A 99 6.38 8.97 14.96
C VAL A 99 6.76 7.59 15.52
N TYR A 100 6.94 6.56 14.68
CA TYR A 100 7.20 5.20 15.16
C TYR A 100 8.68 4.81 15.35
N TYR A 101 9.65 5.68 15.05
CA TYR A 101 11.08 5.32 15.14
C TYR A 101 11.78 5.75 16.43
N GLU A 102 11.20 6.64 17.23
CA GLU A 102 11.81 7.05 18.52
C GLU A 102 11.50 6.07 19.66
N ILE A 103 10.47 5.23 19.50
CA ILE A 103 10.04 4.26 20.53
C ILE A 103 10.67 2.87 20.32
N ALA A 104 11.10 2.55 19.08
CA ALA A 104 11.74 1.26 18.79
C ALA A 104 13.10 1.11 19.48
N GLU A 105 13.88 2.18 19.56
CA GLU A 105 15.14 2.21 20.35
C GLU A 105 14.86 2.19 21.87
N LEU A 106 13.73 2.76 22.32
CA LEU A 106 13.37 2.77 23.74
C LEU A 106 12.83 1.42 24.24
N HIS A 107 12.23 0.59 23.38
CA HIS A 107 11.65 -0.69 23.78
C HIS A 107 12.70 -1.78 24.08
N GLU A 108 13.92 -1.63 23.56
CA GLU A 108 15.07 -2.50 23.91
C GLU A 108 15.69 -2.09 25.27
N VAL A 109 15.61 -0.80 25.63
CA VAL A 109 16.15 -0.26 26.89
C VAL A 109 15.19 -0.47 28.06
N LEU A 110 13.87 -0.39 27.82
CA LEU A 110 12.83 -0.53 28.85
C LEU A 110 12.51 -1.97 29.26
N SER A 111 13.08 -2.97 28.58
CA SER A 111 12.90 -4.39 28.94
C SER A 111 13.76 -4.88 30.13
N LEU A 112 14.59 -4.03 30.74
CA LEU A 112 15.51 -4.46 31.81
C LEU A 112 15.10 -4.09 33.25
N ASP A 113 14.11 -3.23 33.47
CA ASP A 113 13.63 -2.95 34.82
C ASP A 113 12.16 -2.52 34.77
N ILE A 114 11.26 -3.43 35.11
CA ILE A 114 10.10 -3.26 36.01
C ILE A 114 9.44 -4.65 36.07
N THR A 115 9.89 -5.44 37.03
CA THR A 115 9.12 -6.57 37.56
C THR A 115 7.90 -5.98 38.28
N GLU A 116 6.72 -6.22 37.71
CA GLU A 116 5.34 -6.09 38.23
C GLU A 116 5.20 -6.06 39.79
N PRO A 117 4.22 -5.33 40.39
CA PRO A 117 2.83 -5.73 40.14
C PRO A 117 1.68 -4.71 40.29
N TYR A 118 0.60 -5.01 39.55
CA TYR A 118 -0.83 -4.79 39.83
C TYR A 118 -1.58 -3.55 39.24
N GLN A 119 -2.47 -3.91 38.30
CA GLN A 119 -3.84 -3.41 38.04
C GLN A 119 -3.97 -1.99 37.46
N THR A 120 -4.60 -1.75 36.30
CA THR A 120 -6.04 -1.94 36.07
C THR A 120 -6.36 -1.63 34.59
N GLY A 121 -7.18 -2.45 33.93
CA GLY A 121 -8.15 -1.98 32.94
C GLY A 121 -7.70 -1.81 31.48
N PHE A 122 -8.10 -2.78 30.64
CA PHE A 122 -8.58 -2.61 29.27
C PHE A 122 -7.80 -1.64 28.34
N ILE A 123 -6.96 -2.18 27.44
CA ILE A 123 -7.17 -1.91 26.01
C ILE A 123 -7.08 -3.22 25.23
N SER A 124 -8.15 -3.40 24.47
CA SER A 124 -8.59 -4.54 23.69
C SER A 124 -7.54 -5.17 22.77
N LEU A 125 -7.48 -6.49 22.91
CA LEU A 125 -7.04 -7.52 21.98
C LEU A 125 -7.55 -7.27 20.54
N PHE A 126 -6.70 -6.73 19.65
CA PHE A 126 -6.91 -6.82 18.20
C PHE A 126 -5.59 -6.97 17.45
N PHE A 127 -4.90 -8.09 17.68
CA PHE A 127 -3.99 -8.67 16.69
C PHE A 127 -3.99 -10.19 16.84
N PHE A 128 -5.13 -10.81 16.56
CA PHE A 128 -5.16 -12.21 16.15
C PHE A 128 -6.19 -12.37 15.05
N LEU A 129 -5.82 -13.18 14.05
CA LEU A 129 -6.57 -13.58 12.85
C LEU A 129 -6.38 -12.71 11.60
N SER A 130 -5.23 -12.87 10.94
CA SER A 130 -5.25 -13.43 9.58
C SER A 130 -3.88 -14.00 9.20
N LYS A 131 -3.62 -15.23 9.63
CA LYS A 131 -2.66 -16.13 8.98
C LYS A 131 -3.16 -17.56 9.20
N SER A 132 -4.20 -17.92 8.45
CA SER A 132 -4.66 -19.30 8.21
C SER A 132 -5.88 -19.21 7.31
N ILE A 133 -5.66 -19.41 6.02
CA ILE A 133 -6.24 -20.46 5.17
C ILE A 133 -5.31 -20.59 3.97
#